data_AF-A0A9W4P5V8-F1
#
_entry.id   AF-A0A9W4P5V8-F1
#
_cell.length_a   1.000
_cell.length_b   1.000
_cell.length_c   1.000
_cell.angle_alpha   90.00
_cell.angle_beta   90.00
_cell.angle_gamma   90.00
#
_symmetry.space_group_name_H-M   'P 1'
#
loop_
_entity.id
_entity.type
_entity.pdbx_description
1 polymer ?
#
loop_
_entity_poly.entity_id
_entity_poly.type
_entity_poly.pdbx_seq_one_letter_code
_entity_poly.pdbx_strand_id
1 'polypeptide(L)'
;MSHPMHLHGHNFWVLGSGNGSFPYDSAKDAPESLINLRNPPYRDTTNLPPSGWAVIRYVTDNPGAWIFHCHIQWHMLVSTNARPSFLNNPKNFGLADITFFSFARAAWHLFLLKGRINFPP
;
A
#
# COMPACT_ATOMS: atom_id res chain seq x y z
N MET A 1 5.63 17.66 1.10
CA MET A 1 4.38 17.52 1.86
C MET A 1 4.12 16.04 2.10
N SER A 2 3.52 15.66 3.24
CA SER A 2 3.09 14.28 3.46
C SER A 2 1.70 14.05 2.83
N HIS A 3 1.46 12.85 2.29
CA HIS A 3 0.21 12.48 1.64
C HIS A 3 -0.52 11.44 2.50
N PRO A 4 -1.67 11.77 3.12
CA PRO A 4 -2.49 10.77 3.80
C PRO A 4 -3.13 9.88 2.74
N MET A 5 -2.73 8.62 2.66
CA MET A 5 -3.18 7.66 1.65
C MET A 5 -4.27 6.75 2.24
N HIS A 6 -5.43 6.73 1.59
CA HIS A 6 -6.64 6.04 2.03
C HIS A 6 -7.05 4.96 1.02
N LEU A 7 -7.43 3.78 1.50
CA LEU A 7 -7.95 2.67 0.70
C LEU A 7 -9.43 2.43 1.01
N HIS A 8 -10.27 2.47 -0.02
CA HIS A 8 -11.68 2.10 0.12
C HIS A 8 -11.84 0.58 0.26
N GLY A 9 -12.91 0.15 0.93
CA GLY A 9 -13.32 -1.26 0.99
C GLY A 9 -12.46 -2.17 1.87
N HIS A 10 -11.35 -1.68 2.43
CA HIS A 10 -10.43 -2.44 3.26
C HIS A 10 -9.80 -1.61 4.37
N ASN A 11 -9.62 -2.24 5.53
CA ASN A 11 -8.55 -1.88 6.43
C ASN A 11 -7.26 -2.64 6.03
N PHE A 12 -6.13 -2.03 6.31
CA PHE A 12 -4.81 -2.56 6.01
C PHE A 12 -3.86 -2.43 7.20
N TRP A 13 -2.86 -3.30 7.23
CA TRP A 13 -1.75 -3.21 8.15
C TRP A 13 -0.68 -2.29 7.58
N VAL A 14 -0.23 -1.31 8.38
CA VAL A 14 0.91 -0.46 8.03
C VAL A 14 2.19 -1.13 8.49
N LEU A 15 2.95 -1.71 7.57
CA LEU A 15 4.15 -2.46 7.92
C LEU A 15 5.33 -1.53 8.19
N GLY A 16 5.40 -0.38 7.51
CA GLY A 16 6.46 0.60 7.76
C GLY A 16 6.36 1.81 6.85
N SER A 17 7.12 2.84 7.19
CA SER A 17 7.28 4.04 6.38
C SER A 17 8.65 4.67 6.63
N GLY A 18 9.20 5.35 5.64
CA GLY A 18 10.48 6.04 5.78
C GLY A 18 10.71 7.10 4.71
N ASN A 19 11.84 7.78 4.83
CA ASN A 19 12.27 8.81 3.90
C ASN A 19 13.17 8.20 2.82
N GLY A 20 13.23 8.86 1.65
CA GLY A 20 14.00 8.39 0.52
C GLY A 20 13.31 7.28 -0.26
N SER A 21 14.03 6.74 -1.25
CA SER A 21 13.59 5.54 -1.97
C SER A 21 13.60 4.35 -1.03
N PHE A 22 12.64 3.44 -1.22
CA PHE A 22 12.66 2.17 -0.51
C PHE A 22 13.87 1.33 -0.98
N PRO A 23 14.65 0.76 -0.04
CA PRO A 23 15.96 0.19 -0.37
C PRO A 23 15.92 -1.26 -0.88
N TYR A 24 14.73 -1.84 -1.11
CA TYR A 24 14.57 -3.23 -1.55
C TYR A 24 13.67 -3.32 -2.79
N ASP A 25 13.88 -4.34 -3.62
CA ASP A 25 13.08 -4.58 -4.82
C ASP A 25 11.63 -4.96 -4.50
N SER A 26 11.42 -5.62 -3.36
CA SER A 26 10.08 -5.93 -2.85
C SER A 26 9.98 -5.79 -1.34
N ALA A 27 8.74 -5.58 -0.86
CA ALA A 27 8.45 -5.65 0.58
C ALA A 27 8.67 -7.04 1.19
N LYS A 28 8.81 -8.10 0.38
CA LYS A 28 9.12 -9.44 0.86
C LYS A 28 10.59 -9.59 1.23
N ASP A 29 11.45 -8.85 0.54
CA ASP A 29 12.91 -8.89 0.73
C ASP A 29 13.37 -7.96 1.86
N ALA A 30 12.47 -7.09 2.33
CA ALA A 30 12.75 -6.17 3.42
C ALA A 30 12.81 -6.91 4.78
N PRO A 31 13.84 -6.66 5.60
CA PRO A 31 14.00 -7.29 6.90
C PRO A 31 12.97 -6.75 7.91
N GLU A 32 12.69 -7.55 8.95
CA GLU A 32 11.81 -7.14 10.06
C GLU A 32 12.32 -5.90 10.82
N SER A 33 13.60 -5.53 10.66
CA SER A 33 14.15 -4.28 11.19
C SER A 33 13.70 -3.02 10.43
N LEU A 34 13.21 -3.18 9.20
CA LEU A 34 12.67 -2.08 8.39
C LEU A 34 11.14 -2.10 8.37
N ILE A 35 10.52 -3.29 8.38
CA ILE A 35 9.07 -3.46 8.34
C ILE A 35 8.58 -4.32 9.51
N ASN A 36 7.50 -3.90 10.16
CA ASN A 36 6.88 -4.66 11.22
C ASN A 36 5.87 -5.68 10.66
N LEU A 37 6.18 -6.96 10.79
CA LEU A 37 5.29 -8.07 10.43
C LEU A 37 4.50 -8.62 11.63
N ARG A 38 4.82 -8.21 12.86
CA ARG A 38 4.22 -8.71 14.10
C ARG A 38 3.29 -7.66 14.70
N ASN A 39 1.99 -7.91 14.60
CA ASN A 39 0.93 -7.01 15.07
C ASN A 39 1.12 -5.52 14.67
N PRO A 40 1.33 -5.21 13.38
CA PRO A 40 1.40 -3.84 12.90
C PRO A 40 0.05 -3.10 13.04
N PRO A 41 0.04 -1.76 13.03
CA PRO A 41 -1.21 -1.00 13.11
C PRO A 41 -2.17 -1.32 11.96
N TYR A 42 -3.44 -1.58 12.29
CA TYR A 42 -4.49 -1.92 11.33
C TYR A 42 -5.51 -0.77 11.19
N ARG A 43 -5.62 -0.19 9.99
CA ARG A 43 -6.39 1.05 9.71
C ARG A 43 -6.64 1.23 8.21
N ASP A 44 -7.46 2.19 7.81
CA ASP A 44 -7.77 2.48 6.39
C ASP A 44 -6.92 3.60 5.75
N THR A 45 -6.09 4.29 6.56
CA THR A 45 -5.33 5.47 6.12
C THR A 45 -3.93 5.50 6.74
N THR A 46 -2.91 5.81 5.95
CA THR A 46 -1.53 6.01 6.45
C THR A 46 -0.86 7.22 5.81
N ASN A 47 0.11 7.80 6.51
CA ASN A 47 0.88 8.91 5.96
C ASN A 47 2.02 8.39 5.08
N LEU A 48 2.08 8.91 3.86
CA LEU A 48 3.22 8.76 2.97
C LEU A 48 4.13 9.97 3.13
N PRO A 49 5.38 9.82 3.62
CA PRO A 49 6.31 10.93 3.78
C PRO A 49 6.69 11.58 2.43
N PRO A 50 7.05 12.87 2.42
CA PRO A 50 7.59 13.52 1.21
C PRO A 50 8.84 12.80 0.72
N SER A 51 8.88 12.45 -0.57
CA SER A 51 9.99 11.70 -1.18
C SER A 51 10.36 10.44 -0.39
N GLY A 52 9.36 9.80 0.20
CA GLY A 52 9.51 8.63 1.05
C GLY A 52 8.79 7.41 0.50
N TRP A 53 8.56 6.47 1.40
CA TRP A 53 7.91 5.20 1.11
C TRP A 53 6.97 4.80 2.24
N ALA A 54 5.96 3.99 1.91
CA ALA A 54 5.09 3.33 2.86
C ALA A 54 4.75 1.92 2.36
N VAL A 55 4.76 0.94 3.26
CA VAL A 55 4.40 -0.45 2.97
C VAL A 55 3.09 -0.77 3.68
N ILE A 56 2.09 -1.26 2.94
CA ILE A 56 0.85 -1.76 3.53
C ILE A 56 0.57 -3.21 3.12
N ARG A 57 -0.15 -3.92 3.97
CA ARG A 57 -0.70 -5.25 3.68
C ARG A 57 -2.22 -5.18 3.83
N TYR A 58 -2.96 -5.73 2.89
CA TYR A 58 -4.41 -5.84 3.02
C TYR A 58 -4.87 -7.22 2.55
N VAL A 59 -6.04 -7.65 3.02
CA VAL A 59 -6.63 -8.92 2.58
C VAL A 59 -7.58 -8.63 1.43
N THR A 60 -7.52 -9.44 0.38
CA THR A 60 -8.41 -9.35 -0.78
C THR A 60 -9.71 -10.13 -0.55
N ASP A 61 -10.43 -9.79 0.51
CA ASP A 61 -11.67 -10.44 0.98
C ASP A 61 -12.94 -9.68 0.60
N ASN A 62 -12.82 -8.58 -0.14
CA ASN A 62 -13.93 -7.75 -0.57
C ASN A 62 -13.84 -7.51 -2.08
N PRO A 63 -14.51 -8.33 -2.92
CA PRO A 63 -14.50 -8.18 -4.37
C PRO A 63 -15.06 -6.83 -4.79
N GLY A 64 -14.33 -6.10 -5.61
CA GLY A 64 -14.70 -4.76 -6.03
C GLY A 64 -13.56 -4.01 -6.69
N ALA A 65 -13.90 -2.83 -7.21
CA ALA A 65 -12.92 -1.85 -7.67
C ALA A 65 -12.77 -0.78 -6.58
N TRP A 66 -11.67 -0.85 -5.84
CA TRP A 66 -11.43 0.02 -4.68
C TRP A 66 -10.43 1.10 -5.01
N ILE A 67 -10.81 2.35 -4.71
CA ILE A 67 -9.96 3.51 -4.97
C ILE A 67 -8.93 3.61 -3.84
N PHE A 68 -7.67 3.84 -4.22
CA PHE A 68 -6.63 4.24 -3.29
C PHE A 68 -6.12 5.62 -3.64
N HIS A 69 -6.20 6.57 -2.71
CA HIS A 69 -5.94 7.96 -3.04
C HIS A 69 -5.40 8.76 -1.86
N CYS A 70 -4.79 9.90 -2.19
CA CYS A 70 -4.49 10.91 -1.19
C CYS A 70 -5.80 11.55 -0.69
N HIS A 71 -5.96 11.71 0.62
CA HIS A 71 -7.14 12.28 1.26
C HIS A 71 -7.09 13.81 1.40
N ILE A 72 -6.19 14.46 0.64
CA ILE A 72 -6.19 15.92 0.45
C ILE A 72 -6.99 16.19 -0.83
N GLN A 73 -8.12 16.90 -0.72
CA GLN A 73 -9.08 17.15 -1.81
C GLN A 73 -8.40 17.56 -3.13
N TRP A 74 -7.50 18.55 -3.07
CA TRP A 74 -6.78 19.05 -4.25
C TRP A 74 -5.82 18.02 -4.84
N HIS A 75 -5.18 17.21 -4.01
CA HIS A 75 -4.32 16.12 -4.49
C HIS A 75 -5.14 15.00 -5.11
N MET A 76 -6.30 14.66 -4.54
CA MET A 76 -7.22 13.68 -5.13
C MET A 76 -7.62 14.11 -6.55
N LEU A 77 -8.01 15.38 -6.72
CA LEU A 77 -8.45 15.95 -8.00
C LEU A 77 -7.33 16.04 -9.05
N VAL A 78 -6.11 16.38 -8.66
CA VAL A 78 -4.97 16.43 -9.60
C VAL A 78 -4.40 15.03 -9.88
N SER A 79 -4.50 14.10 -8.92
CA SER A 79 -4.07 12.70 -9.10
C SER A 79 -5.09 11.85 -9.87
N THR A 80 -6.23 12.40 -10.31
CA THR A 80 -7.22 11.64 -11.09
C THR A 80 -6.73 11.19 -12.46
N ASN A 81 -5.58 11.68 -12.93
CA ASN A 81 -4.91 11.14 -14.12
C ASN A 81 -4.05 9.89 -13.82
N ALA A 82 -3.91 9.49 -12.56
CA ALA A 82 -3.13 8.34 -12.11
C ALA A 82 -3.84 7.57 -10.98
N ARG A 83 -5.15 7.31 -11.11
CA ARG A 83 -5.95 6.56 -10.10
C ARG A 83 -5.45 5.12 -9.97
N PRO A 84 -4.74 4.72 -8.90
CA PRO A 84 -4.51 3.32 -8.61
C PRO A 84 -5.85 2.75 -8.13
N SER A 85 -6.47 1.92 -8.95
CA SER A 85 -7.64 1.14 -8.55
C SER A 85 -7.17 -0.28 -8.27
N PHE A 86 -7.52 -0.79 -7.09
CA PHE A 86 -7.28 -2.17 -6.74
C PHE A 86 -8.48 -2.98 -7.24
N LEU A 87 -8.22 -3.90 -8.17
CA LEU A 87 -9.21 -4.86 -8.62
C LEU A 87 -9.09 -6.13 -7.78
N ASN A 88 -9.98 -6.28 -6.80
CA ASN A 88 -10.11 -7.54 -6.09
C ASN A 88 -10.93 -8.52 -6.92
N ASN A 89 -10.24 -9.48 -7.52
CA ASN A 89 -10.85 -10.56 -8.28
C ASN A 89 -11.42 -11.63 -7.33
N PRO A 90 -12.68 -12.08 -7.49
CA PRO A 90 -13.27 -13.14 -6.66
C PRO A 90 -12.47 -14.47 -6.68
N LYS A 91 -11.63 -14.72 -7.70
CA LYS A 91 -10.72 -15.88 -7.73
C LYS A 91 -9.59 -15.84 -6.70
N ASN A 92 -9.34 -14.69 -6.07
CA ASN A 92 -8.28 -14.46 -5.09
C ASN A 92 -8.81 -14.22 -3.67
N PHE A 93 -10.10 -14.48 -3.44
CA PHE A 93 -10.78 -14.19 -2.19
C PHE A 93 -10.06 -14.78 -0.97
N GLY A 94 -9.74 -13.93 0.01
CA GLY A 94 -9.08 -14.34 1.27
C GLY A 94 -7.55 -14.42 1.22
N LEU A 95 -6.92 -14.01 0.12
CA LEU A 95 -5.45 -13.90 0.04
C LEU A 95 -4.97 -12.57 0.61
N ALA A 96 -3.92 -12.58 1.43
CA ALA A 96 -3.21 -11.38 1.84
C ALA A 96 -2.32 -10.91 0.68
N ASP A 97 -2.65 -9.74 0.10
CA ASP A 97 -1.80 -9.06 -0.86
C ASP A 97 -0.94 -8.03 -0.12
N ILE A 98 0.37 -8.05 -0.39
CA ILE A 98 1.27 -7.00 0.08
C ILE A 98 1.48 -6.06 -1.08
N THR A 99 1.01 -4.83 -0.91
CA THR A 99 1.26 -3.77 -1.86
C THR A 99 2.21 -2.76 -1.23
N PHE A 100 3.31 -2.51 -1.93
CA PHE A 100 4.28 -1.53 -1.53
C PHE A 100 4.17 -0.28 -2.42
N PHE A 101 4.33 0.90 -1.82
CA PHE A 101 4.35 2.17 -2.53
C PHE A 101 5.70 2.87 -2.31
N SER A 102 6.52 2.95 -3.38
CA SER A 102 7.64 3.91 -3.45
C SER A 102 7.26 5.09 -4.34
N PHE A 103 7.62 6.30 -3.90
CA PHE A 103 7.83 7.41 -4.83
C PHE A 103 9.26 7.34 -5.36
N ALA A 104 9.53 6.44 -6.31
CA ALA A 104 10.74 6.54 -7.13
C ALA A 104 10.38 7.25 -8.45
N ARG A 105 10.79 8.52 -8.56
CA ARG A 105 10.71 9.41 -9.76
C ARG A 105 9.32 9.59 -10.38
N ALA A 106 8.64 10.71 -10.06
CA ALA A 106 7.61 11.41 -10.87
C ALA A 106 6.50 10.59 -11.59
N ALA A 107 6.42 9.29 -11.35
CA ALA A 107 5.59 8.30 -12.00
C ALA A 107 5.30 7.24 -10.95
N TRP A 108 4.03 7.07 -10.65
CA TRP A 108 3.51 6.12 -9.69
C TRP A 108 3.76 4.69 -10.22
N HIS A 109 4.80 4.03 -9.72
CA HIS A 109 5.00 2.61 -10.02
C HIS A 109 4.29 1.79 -8.94
N LEU A 110 3.05 1.40 -9.24
CA LEU A 110 2.33 0.39 -8.48
C LEU A 110 2.93 -0.98 -8.80
N PHE A 111 3.86 -1.45 -7.98
CA PHE A 111 4.28 -2.84 -8.02
C PHE A 111 3.27 -3.68 -7.23
N LEU A 112 2.19 -4.09 -7.90
CA LEU A 112 1.32 -5.17 -7.42
C LEU A 112 2.10 -6.48 -7.50
N LEU A 113 2.87 -6.80 -6.47
CA LEU A 113 3.39 -8.15 -6.33
C LEU A 113 2.25 -9.03 -5.78
N LYS A 114 1.43 -9.55 -6.71
CA LYS A 114 0.62 -10.75 -6.45
C LYS A 114 1.56 -11.84 -5.98
N GLY A 115 1.58 -12.09 -4.69
CA GLY A 115 2.46 -13.09 -4.15
C GLY A 115 1.95 -13.55 -2.82
N ARG A 116 1.44 -14.79 -2.80
CA ARG A 116 1.11 -15.53 -1.57
C ARG A 116 2.21 -15.31 -0.55
N ILE A 117 1.89 -14.67 0.56
CA ILE A 117 2.69 -14.82 1.77
C ILE A 117 1.74 -15.37 2.82
N ASN A 118 1.91 -16.65 3.13
CA ASN A 118 1.42 -17.20 4.38
C ASN A 118 2.34 -16.63 5.46
N PHE A 119 1.91 -15.55 6.12
CA PHE A 119 2.49 -15.19 7.39
C PHE A 119 1.85 -16.05 8.47
N PRO A 120 2.61 -16.52 9.46
CA PRO A 120 2.01 -17.11 10.65
C PRO A 120 1.06 -16.10 11.32
N PRO A 121 0.01 -16.58 12.01
CA PRO A 121 -1.01 -15.76 12.63
C PRO A 121 -0.44 -14.70 13.58
#